data_AF-A0A522D9W5-F1
#
_entry.id   AF-A0A522D9W5-F1
#
_cell.length_a   1.000
_cell.length_b   1.000
_cell.length_c   1.000
_cell.angle_alpha   90.00
_cell.angle_beta   90.00
_cell.angle_gamma   90.00
#
_symmetry.space_group_name_H-M   'P 1'
#
loop_
_entity.id
_entity.type
_entity.pdbx_description
1 polymer ?
#
loop_
_entity_poly.entity_id
_entity_poly.type
_entity_poly.pdbx_seq_one_letter_code
_entity_poly.pdbx_strand_id
1 'polypeptide(L)'
;EPEKVDMIVFRENLEDVYAGVEWKHGSPEAAEVIRLINAREGQYVAEDSAIGIKPMSARNSKNLVRRAIRYAIDNGRASVTLVHKGNIMKYTEGAFREWGYELARDEFPDTVITERECWDRYEGKRPGNLVVLNDRIADDMFQQALLNPARYDVIATTNLNGDYLSDALAAQVGGVGIAPGANMGDGAAIFESIHGTAPRYAGKDIANPSALILSGGMMLRFLGWREAADALWKGLGAVIARKTVTRDLARRVEGATALGCAAFGEAVEKAVLSAGQGAP
;
A
#
# COMPACT_ATOMS: atom_id res chain seq x y z
N GLU A 1 -14.88 -12.01 -5.71
CA GLU A 1 -14.86 -12.00 -4.23
C GLU A 1 -14.03 -10.81 -3.69
N PRO A 2 -14.43 -9.54 -3.97
CA PRO A 2 -13.72 -8.36 -3.43
C PRO A 2 -13.66 -8.32 -1.91
N GLU A 3 -14.65 -8.91 -1.23
CA GLU A 3 -14.74 -9.01 0.22
C GLU A 3 -13.61 -9.80 0.87
N LYS A 4 -12.84 -10.56 0.09
CA LYS A 4 -11.64 -11.27 0.55
C LYS A 4 -10.37 -10.41 0.54
N VAL A 5 -10.43 -9.20 0.01
CA VAL A 5 -9.29 -8.27 -0.04
C VAL A 5 -9.26 -7.45 1.24
N ASP A 6 -8.36 -7.81 2.15
CA ASP A 6 -8.02 -7.06 3.35
C ASP A 6 -6.48 -6.99 3.43
N MET A 7 -5.90 -6.00 2.75
CA MET A 7 -4.45 -5.85 2.64
C MET A 7 -3.98 -4.46 3.05
N ILE A 8 -2.81 -4.39 3.68
CA ILE A 8 -2.12 -3.14 4.02
C ILE A 8 -0.82 -3.07 3.23
N VAL A 9 -0.69 -2.06 2.38
CA VAL A 9 0.53 -1.85 1.57
C VAL A 9 1.45 -0.84 2.24
N PHE A 10 2.62 -1.33 2.66
CA PHE A 10 3.79 -0.53 3.02
C PHE A 10 4.65 -0.33 1.78
N ARG A 11 4.67 0.90 1.29
CA ARG A 11 5.45 1.33 0.12
C ARG A 11 6.64 2.17 0.58
N GLU A 12 7.85 1.80 0.14
CA GLU A 12 9.03 2.68 0.26
C GLU A 12 8.76 3.96 -0.55
N ASN A 13 8.95 5.14 0.03
CA ASN A 13 8.54 6.40 -0.62
C ASN A 13 9.67 7.45 -0.74
N LEU A 14 10.95 7.03 -0.76
CA LEU A 14 12.10 7.93 -0.86
C LEU A 14 13.01 7.64 -2.06
N GLU A 15 13.08 6.39 -2.51
CA GLU A 15 14.01 5.94 -3.56
C GLU A 15 13.24 5.34 -4.75
N ASP A 16 13.85 4.37 -5.45
CA ASP A 16 13.38 3.82 -6.72
C ASP A 16 13.45 4.87 -7.86
N VAL A 17 12.90 4.55 -9.03
CA VAL A 17 12.78 5.49 -10.16
C VAL A 17 11.99 6.76 -9.81
N TYR A 18 11.22 6.75 -8.73
CA TYR A 18 10.51 7.92 -8.19
C TYR A 18 11.44 8.97 -7.61
N ALA A 19 12.72 8.66 -7.39
CA ALA A 19 13.74 9.65 -7.04
C ALA A 19 13.97 10.71 -8.14
N GLY A 20 13.46 10.50 -9.36
CA GLY A 20 13.50 11.49 -10.44
C GLY A 20 14.90 11.79 -10.98
N VAL A 21 15.85 10.86 -10.77
CA VAL A 21 17.21 10.98 -11.31
C VAL A 21 17.19 10.47 -12.74
N GLU A 22 16.92 11.37 -13.67
CA GLU A 22 16.78 11.07 -15.09
C GLU A 22 17.33 12.18 -16.00
N TRP A 23 17.75 11.79 -17.20
CA TRP A 23 18.25 12.67 -18.24
C TRP A 23 17.56 12.37 -19.57
N LYS A 24 17.10 13.45 -20.22
CA LYS A 24 16.37 13.38 -21.48
C LYS A 24 17.27 12.87 -22.61
N HIS A 25 16.68 12.06 -23.49
CA HIS A 25 17.31 11.67 -24.75
C HIS A 25 17.90 12.89 -25.50
N GLY A 26 19.14 12.74 -25.98
CA GLY A 26 19.86 13.75 -26.76
C GLY A 26 20.46 14.89 -25.94
N SER A 27 20.32 14.90 -24.61
CA SER A 27 20.94 15.90 -23.77
C SER A 27 22.45 15.65 -23.59
N PRO A 28 23.27 16.70 -23.37
CA PRO A 28 24.70 16.54 -23.08
C PRO A 28 24.97 15.62 -21.88
N GLU A 29 24.12 15.69 -20.86
CA GLU A 29 24.23 14.90 -19.63
C GLU A 29 23.93 13.41 -19.88
N ALA A 30 22.88 13.10 -20.64
CA ALA A 30 22.58 11.72 -21.02
C ALA A 30 23.74 11.12 -21.84
N ALA A 31 24.29 11.88 -22.79
CA ALA A 31 25.44 11.46 -23.57
C ALA A 31 26.68 11.21 -22.71
N GLU A 32 26.91 12.01 -21.67
CA GLU A 32 28.00 11.80 -20.72
C GLU A 32 27.83 10.49 -19.95
N VAL A 33 26.65 10.24 -19.39
CA VAL A 33 26.37 9.01 -18.64
C VAL A 33 26.49 7.76 -19.55
N ILE A 34 25.97 7.82 -20.77
CA ILE A 34 26.10 6.72 -21.75
C ILE A 34 27.56 6.44 -22.06
N ARG A 35 28.38 7.48 -22.32
CA ARG A 35 29.82 7.30 -22.54
C ARG A 35 30.51 6.63 -21.35
N LEU A 36 30.17 7.01 -20.12
CA LEU A 36 30.74 6.42 -18.91
C LEU A 36 30.37 4.93 -18.75
N ILE A 37 29.14 4.56 -19.11
CA ILE A 37 28.67 3.17 -19.06
C ILE A 37 29.34 2.34 -20.16
N ASN A 38 29.31 2.83 -21.40
CA ASN A 38 29.85 2.13 -22.57
C ASN A 38 31.38 1.98 -22.54
N ALA A 39 32.08 2.76 -21.71
CA ALA A 39 33.51 2.59 -21.46
C ALA A 39 33.83 1.34 -20.60
N ARG A 40 32.84 0.68 -19.98
CA ARG A 40 33.03 -0.52 -19.14
C ARG A 40 32.80 -1.79 -19.95
N GLU A 41 33.69 -2.77 -19.81
CA GLU A 41 33.53 -4.06 -20.47
C GLU A 41 32.23 -4.76 -20.05
N GLY A 42 31.49 -5.28 -21.03
CA GLY A 42 30.24 -6.02 -20.81
C GLY A 42 29.01 -5.15 -20.54
N GLN A 43 29.11 -3.82 -20.64
CA GLN A 43 27.98 -2.89 -20.53
C GLN A 43 27.78 -2.14 -21.84
N TYR A 44 26.51 -1.98 -22.24
CA TYR A 44 26.14 -1.22 -23.43
C TYR A 44 24.78 -0.56 -23.25
N VAL A 45 24.71 0.72 -23.58
CA VAL A 45 23.49 1.53 -23.69
C VAL A 45 23.53 2.23 -25.05
N ALA A 46 22.42 2.20 -25.79
CA ALA A 46 22.34 2.84 -27.09
C ALA A 46 22.50 4.37 -26.98
N GLU A 47 23.22 4.98 -27.91
CA GLU A 47 23.54 6.42 -27.88
C GLU A 47 22.31 7.34 -27.91
N ASP A 48 21.21 6.85 -28.46
CA ASP A 48 19.91 7.52 -28.55
C ASP A 48 18.97 7.17 -27.37
N SER A 49 19.51 6.71 -26.25
CA SER A 49 18.72 6.43 -25.06
C SER A 49 18.48 7.68 -24.21
N ALA A 50 17.29 7.78 -23.61
CA ALA A 50 17.12 8.52 -22.35
C ALA A 50 17.62 7.65 -21.19
N ILE A 51 18.07 8.27 -20.09
CA ILE A 51 18.66 7.55 -18.96
C ILE A 51 17.89 7.84 -17.69
N GLY A 52 17.56 6.79 -16.94
CA GLY A 52 17.00 6.89 -15.58
C GLY A 52 17.79 6.00 -14.61
N ILE A 53 17.90 6.43 -13.36
CA ILE A 53 18.59 5.68 -12.31
C ILE A 53 17.57 5.19 -11.28
N LYS A 54 17.67 3.90 -10.93
CA LYS A 54 16.88 3.27 -9.87
C LYS A 54 17.79 3.00 -8.65
N PRO A 55 17.97 3.97 -7.74
CA PRO A 55 18.68 3.70 -6.49
C PRO A 55 17.78 2.93 -5.53
N MET A 56 18.38 2.02 -4.76
CA MET A 56 17.73 1.36 -3.62
C MET A 56 18.80 1.12 -2.54
N SER A 57 18.50 1.44 -1.29
CA SER A 57 19.44 1.30 -0.18
C SER A 57 18.95 0.33 0.89
N ALA A 58 19.92 -0.33 1.54
CA ALA A 58 19.66 -1.22 2.66
C ALA A 58 18.94 -0.50 3.80
N ARG A 59 19.34 0.74 4.11
CA ARG A 59 18.75 1.53 5.21
C ARG A 59 17.25 1.76 4.98
N ASN A 60 16.86 2.28 3.82
CA ASN A 60 15.46 2.62 3.56
C ASN A 60 14.59 1.36 3.43
N SER A 61 15.12 0.33 2.76
CA SER A 61 14.47 -0.99 2.68
C SER A 61 14.20 -1.58 4.06
N LYS A 62 15.22 -1.63 4.93
CA LYS A 62 15.11 -2.13 6.30
C LYS A 62 14.14 -1.28 7.13
N ASN A 63 14.16 0.04 6.99
CA ASN A 63 13.24 0.93 7.70
C ASN A 63 11.77 0.66 7.33
N LEU A 64 11.47 0.48 6.05
CA LEU A 64 10.13 0.11 5.60
C LEU A 64 9.71 -1.25 6.15
N VAL A 65 10.52 -2.29 5.92
CA VAL A 65 10.19 -3.67 6.32
C VAL A 65 10.01 -3.77 7.83
N ARG A 66 10.83 -3.07 8.62
CA ARG A 66 10.68 -2.99 10.08
C ARG A 66 9.31 -2.45 10.48
N ARG A 67 8.84 -1.39 9.83
CA ARG A 67 7.51 -0.81 10.09
C ARG A 67 6.39 -1.77 9.70
N ALA A 68 6.52 -2.46 8.57
CA ALA A 68 5.55 -3.45 8.12
C ALA A 68 5.45 -4.65 9.10
N ILE A 69 6.59 -5.18 9.56
CA ILE A 69 6.62 -6.28 10.54
C ILE A 69 6.03 -5.84 11.88
N ARG A 70 6.43 -4.67 12.41
CA ARG A 70 5.86 -4.13 13.65
C ARG A 70 4.35 -3.95 13.53
N TYR A 71 3.88 -3.38 12.42
CA TYR A 71 2.45 -3.24 12.17
C TYR A 71 1.73 -4.59 12.16
N ALA A 72 2.32 -5.61 11.52
CA ALA A 72 1.74 -6.95 11.50
C ALA A 72 1.63 -7.55 12.91
N ILE A 73 2.66 -7.40 13.74
CA ILE A 73 2.66 -7.86 15.13
C ILE A 73 1.61 -7.10 15.96
N ASP A 74 1.65 -5.77 15.94
CA ASP A 74 0.80 -4.91 16.77
C ASP A 74 -0.69 -5.01 16.44
N ASN A 75 -1.01 -5.44 15.21
CA ASN A 75 -2.38 -5.59 14.72
C ASN A 75 -2.77 -7.05 14.46
N GLY A 76 -1.96 -8.02 14.91
CA GLY A 76 -2.27 -9.45 14.82
C GLY A 76 -2.43 -9.98 13.38
N ARG A 77 -1.77 -9.36 12.39
CA ARG A 77 -1.83 -9.79 10.99
C ARG A 77 -1.02 -11.08 10.79
N ALA A 78 -1.43 -11.92 9.85
CA ALA A 78 -0.86 -13.25 9.69
C ALA A 78 0.45 -13.28 8.92
N SER A 79 0.64 -12.36 7.97
CA SER A 79 1.79 -12.38 7.08
C SER A 79 2.31 -10.99 6.70
N VAL A 80 3.60 -10.95 6.37
CA VAL A 80 4.26 -9.86 5.64
C VAL A 80 4.82 -10.44 4.35
N THR A 81 4.43 -9.87 3.21
CA THR A 81 4.87 -10.29 1.88
C THR A 81 5.79 -9.25 1.27
N LEU A 82 7.05 -9.62 1.01
CA LEU A 82 8.00 -8.79 0.28
C LEU A 82 7.72 -8.90 -1.23
N VAL A 83 7.32 -7.81 -1.86
CA VAL A 83 6.99 -7.81 -3.30
C VAL A 83 8.12 -7.14 -4.08
N HIS A 84 8.66 -7.86 -5.06
CA HIS A 84 9.89 -7.46 -5.75
C HIS A 84 10.02 -8.13 -7.13
N LYS A 85 10.85 -7.60 -8.03
CA LYS A 85 11.21 -8.19 -9.33
C LYS A 85 12.69 -8.59 -9.36
N GLY A 86 13.14 -9.19 -8.26
CA GLY A 86 14.56 -9.52 -8.02
C GLY A 86 15.13 -10.61 -8.93
N ASN A 87 14.28 -11.37 -9.64
CA ASN A 87 14.74 -12.30 -10.68
C ASN A 87 15.35 -11.59 -11.89
N ILE A 88 14.91 -10.36 -12.18
CA ILE A 88 15.45 -9.48 -13.23
C ILE A 88 16.41 -8.45 -12.63
N MET A 89 15.94 -7.71 -11.62
CA MET A 89 16.67 -6.62 -10.97
C MET A 89 17.38 -7.09 -9.70
N LYS A 90 18.41 -7.93 -9.87
CA LYS A 90 19.08 -8.65 -8.78
C LYS A 90 19.62 -7.75 -7.67
N TYR A 91 20.24 -6.62 -8.04
CA TYR A 91 20.97 -5.76 -7.09
C TYR A 91 20.16 -4.59 -6.52
N THR A 92 18.92 -4.42 -6.95
CA THR A 92 18.01 -3.41 -6.40
C THR A 92 16.83 -4.11 -5.73
N GLU A 93 15.95 -4.73 -6.52
CA GLU A 93 14.78 -5.42 -5.97
C GLU A 93 15.09 -6.80 -5.37
N GLY A 94 16.11 -7.49 -5.89
CA GLY A 94 16.64 -8.69 -5.22
C GLY A 94 17.29 -8.35 -3.87
N ALA A 95 18.06 -7.26 -3.84
CA ALA A 95 18.66 -6.74 -2.61
C ALA A 95 17.59 -6.28 -1.59
N PHE A 96 16.52 -5.62 -2.02
CA PHE A 96 15.38 -5.28 -1.16
C PHE A 96 14.80 -6.50 -0.44
N ARG A 97 14.54 -7.59 -1.17
CA ARG A 97 14.09 -8.85 -0.59
C ARG A 97 15.11 -9.38 0.42
N GLU A 98 16.39 -9.44 0.05
CA GLU A 98 17.46 -9.97 0.90
C GLU A 98 17.60 -9.17 2.20
N TRP A 99 17.63 -7.84 2.13
CA TRP A 99 17.69 -6.96 3.29
C TRP A 99 16.44 -7.09 4.19
N GLY A 100 15.27 -7.36 3.61
CA GLY A 100 14.05 -7.63 4.36
C GLY A 100 14.12 -8.92 5.17
N TYR A 101 14.57 -10.02 4.56
CA TYR A 101 14.80 -11.28 5.28
C TYR A 101 15.92 -11.17 6.32
N GLU A 102 17.00 -10.46 5.98
CA GLU A 102 18.11 -10.18 6.91
C GLU A 102 17.60 -9.46 8.16
N LEU A 103 16.84 -8.38 7.99
CA LEU A 103 16.25 -7.63 9.09
C LEU A 103 15.31 -8.49 9.95
N ALA A 104 14.43 -9.28 9.33
CA ALA A 104 13.51 -10.13 10.06
C ALA A 104 14.25 -11.14 10.96
N ARG A 105 15.31 -11.76 10.44
CA ARG A 105 16.17 -12.67 11.20
C ARG A 105 16.90 -11.95 12.34
N ASP A 106 17.41 -10.75 12.10
CA ASP A 106 18.28 -10.06 13.05
C ASP A 106 17.50 -9.31 14.15
N GLU A 107 16.30 -8.79 13.84
CA GLU A 107 15.52 -7.95 14.77
C GLU A 107 14.22 -8.60 15.28
N PHE A 108 13.70 -9.63 14.59
CA PHE A 108 12.41 -10.26 14.93
C PHE A 108 12.47 -11.81 14.99
N PRO A 109 13.55 -12.44 15.51
CA PRO A 109 13.72 -13.89 15.45
C PRO A 109 12.64 -14.68 16.22
N ASP A 110 12.05 -14.09 17.25
CA ASP A 110 11.06 -14.76 18.13
C ASP A 110 9.61 -14.54 17.66
N THR A 111 9.36 -13.63 16.72
CA THR A 111 8.02 -13.22 16.31
C THR A 111 7.75 -13.43 14.82
N VAL A 112 8.79 -13.65 14.02
CA VAL A 112 8.69 -13.86 12.57
C VAL A 112 9.28 -15.22 12.19
N ILE A 113 8.57 -15.96 11.34
CA ILE A 113 9.06 -17.17 10.68
C ILE A 113 8.92 -17.02 9.17
N THR A 114 9.80 -17.66 8.40
CA THR A 114 9.66 -17.71 6.94
C THR A 114 8.52 -18.64 6.52
N GLU A 115 7.94 -18.43 5.33
CA GLU A 115 6.97 -19.37 4.75
C GLU A 115 7.54 -20.79 4.64
N ARG A 116 8.84 -20.92 4.34
CA ARG A 116 9.52 -22.21 4.34
C ARG A 116 9.52 -22.88 5.71
N GLU A 117 9.90 -22.16 6.77
CA GLU A 117 9.87 -22.70 8.13
C GLU A 117 8.44 -23.04 8.57
N CYS A 118 7.45 -22.27 8.13
CA CYS A 118 6.04 -22.56 8.36
C CYS A 118 5.64 -23.92 7.76
N TRP A 119 6.05 -24.21 6.52
CA TRP A 119 5.81 -25.51 5.90
C TRP A 119 6.61 -26.65 6.53
N ASP A 120 7.92 -26.45 6.69
CA ASP A 120 8.85 -27.48 7.14
C ASP A 120 8.59 -27.92 8.59
N ARG A 121 8.13 -27.01 9.46
CA ARG A 121 7.98 -27.26 10.91
C ARG A 121 6.53 -27.34 11.38
N TYR A 122 5.59 -26.73 10.65
CA TYR A 122 4.20 -26.56 11.08
C TYR A 122 3.17 -26.93 10.00
N GLU A 123 3.57 -27.67 8.95
CA GLU A 123 2.67 -28.14 7.89
C GLU A 123 1.89 -27.00 7.20
N GLY A 124 2.49 -25.82 7.11
CA GLY A 124 1.89 -24.62 6.53
C GLY A 124 0.86 -23.93 7.43
N LYS A 125 0.67 -24.40 8.67
CA LYS A 125 -0.21 -23.78 9.66
C LYS A 125 0.59 -22.82 10.53
N ARG A 126 0.29 -21.53 10.42
CA ARG A 126 0.90 -20.47 11.23
C ARG A 126 0.74 -20.79 12.74
N PRO A 127 1.83 -20.92 13.50
CA PRO A 127 1.76 -21.21 14.93
C PRO A 127 1.48 -19.93 15.73
N GLY A 128 0.46 -19.97 16.59
CA GLY A 128 0.15 -18.90 17.53
C GLY A 128 -0.01 -17.53 16.85
N ASN A 129 0.71 -16.55 17.39
CA ASN A 129 0.72 -15.16 16.92
C ASN A 129 1.96 -14.80 16.08
N LEU A 130 2.74 -15.79 15.62
CA LEU A 130 3.89 -15.50 14.75
C LEU A 130 3.42 -14.90 13.43
N VAL A 131 4.26 -14.04 12.84
CA VAL A 131 4.06 -13.46 11.52
C VAL A 131 4.83 -14.30 10.50
N VAL A 132 4.16 -14.71 9.43
CA VAL A 132 4.80 -15.41 8.31
C VAL A 132 5.39 -14.39 7.35
N LEU A 133 6.72 -14.36 7.21
CA LEU A 133 7.42 -13.61 6.19
C LEU A 133 7.56 -14.45 4.92
N ASN A 134 7.13 -13.90 3.79
CA ASN A 134 7.32 -14.51 2.48
C ASN A 134 7.65 -13.46 1.42
N ASP A 135 7.91 -13.89 0.19
CA ASP A 135 8.12 -13.02 -0.95
C ASP A 135 7.37 -13.50 -2.19
N ARG A 136 7.01 -12.55 -3.05
CA ARG A 136 6.40 -12.80 -4.37
C ARG A 136 7.04 -11.92 -5.42
N ILE A 137 7.15 -12.48 -6.62
CA ILE A 137 7.57 -11.70 -7.77
C ILE A 137 6.46 -10.68 -8.11
N ALA A 138 6.82 -9.43 -8.41
CA ALA A 138 5.86 -8.34 -8.55
C ALA A 138 4.66 -8.64 -9.48
N ASP A 139 4.91 -9.22 -10.66
CA ASP A 139 3.86 -9.62 -11.60
C ASP A 139 3.01 -10.81 -11.13
N ASP A 140 3.61 -11.80 -10.45
CA ASP A 140 2.85 -12.86 -9.79
C ASP A 140 1.98 -12.28 -8.67
N MET A 141 2.45 -11.28 -7.93
CA MET A 141 1.66 -10.65 -6.86
C MET A 141 0.34 -10.05 -7.38
N PHE A 142 0.33 -9.45 -8.57
CA PHE A 142 -0.93 -9.00 -9.18
C PHE A 142 -1.89 -10.16 -9.46
N GLN A 143 -1.39 -11.29 -9.94
CA GLN A 143 -2.21 -12.50 -10.13
C GLN A 143 -2.71 -13.04 -8.80
N GLN A 144 -1.85 -13.08 -7.79
CA GLN A 144 -2.17 -13.59 -6.47
C GLN A 144 -3.20 -12.73 -5.74
N ALA A 145 -3.15 -11.40 -5.89
CA ALA A 145 -4.17 -10.49 -5.35
C ALA A 145 -5.57 -10.73 -5.98
N LEU A 146 -5.62 -11.13 -7.25
CA LEU A 146 -6.86 -11.46 -7.94
C LEU A 146 -7.38 -12.86 -7.60
N LEU A 147 -6.49 -13.85 -7.62
CA LEU A 147 -6.84 -15.28 -7.52
C LEU A 147 -6.92 -15.77 -6.07
N ASN A 148 -6.06 -15.26 -5.19
CA ASN A 148 -5.90 -15.73 -3.81
C ASN A 148 -5.78 -14.58 -2.79
N PRO A 149 -6.65 -13.55 -2.81
CA PRO A 149 -6.50 -12.37 -1.95
C PRO A 149 -6.42 -12.71 -0.46
N ALA A 150 -7.20 -13.69 0.02
CA ALA A 150 -7.24 -14.09 1.43
C ALA A 150 -5.91 -14.68 1.97
N ARG A 151 -4.90 -14.91 1.12
CA ARG A 151 -3.58 -15.41 1.56
C ARG A 151 -2.62 -14.30 2.00
N TYR A 152 -2.93 -13.03 1.73
CA TYR A 152 -2.00 -11.93 1.91
C TYR A 152 -2.61 -10.87 2.83
N ASP A 153 -1.83 -10.40 3.80
CA ASP A 153 -2.24 -9.39 4.77
C ASP A 153 -1.42 -8.11 4.61
N VAL A 154 -0.18 -8.11 5.09
CA VAL A 154 0.71 -6.95 4.98
C VAL A 154 1.63 -7.15 3.80
N ILE A 155 1.74 -6.13 2.96
CA ILE A 155 2.63 -6.12 1.81
C ILE A 155 3.70 -5.07 2.06
N ALA A 156 4.98 -5.43 1.92
CA ALA A 156 6.09 -4.48 1.95
C ALA A 156 6.78 -4.49 0.59
N THR A 157 6.90 -3.32 -0.03
CA THR A 157 7.32 -3.24 -1.44
C THR A 157 8.02 -1.92 -1.78
N THR A 158 8.67 -1.90 -2.93
CA THR A 158 9.39 -0.73 -3.45
C THR A 158 8.43 0.36 -3.89
N ASN A 159 8.95 1.56 -4.16
CA ASN A 159 8.14 2.72 -4.51
C ASN A 159 7.23 2.46 -5.72
N LEU A 160 7.82 2.05 -6.85
CA LEU A 160 7.06 1.81 -8.09
C LEU A 160 6.08 0.65 -7.97
N ASN A 161 6.52 -0.48 -7.41
CA ASN A 161 5.66 -1.65 -7.24
C ASN A 161 4.49 -1.36 -6.28
N GLY A 162 4.75 -0.59 -5.21
CA GLY A 162 3.73 -0.18 -4.26
C GLY A 162 2.66 0.69 -4.87
N ASP A 163 3.06 1.67 -5.70
CA ASP A 163 2.13 2.53 -6.44
C ASP A 163 1.15 1.71 -7.29
N TYR A 164 1.69 0.82 -8.13
CA TYR A 164 0.86 0.01 -9.04
C TYR A 164 -0.04 -0.95 -8.27
N LEU A 165 0.50 -1.62 -7.24
CA LEU A 165 -0.24 -2.63 -6.51
C LEU A 165 -1.34 -2.02 -5.64
N SER A 166 -1.08 -0.88 -4.97
CA SER A 166 -2.11 -0.21 -4.17
C SER A 166 -3.28 0.26 -5.02
N ASP A 167 -3.02 0.78 -6.22
CA ASP A 167 -4.07 1.21 -7.15
C ASP A 167 -4.89 0.02 -7.68
N ALA A 168 -4.23 -1.10 -7.99
CA ALA A 168 -4.91 -2.32 -8.42
C ALA A 168 -5.81 -2.89 -7.31
N LEU A 169 -5.31 -2.94 -6.07
CA LEU A 169 -6.09 -3.40 -4.91
C LEU A 169 -7.28 -2.47 -4.64
N ALA A 170 -7.06 -1.15 -4.68
CA ALA A 170 -8.13 -0.16 -4.54
C ALA A 170 -9.20 -0.35 -5.63
N ALA A 171 -8.79 -0.56 -6.88
CA ALA A 171 -9.71 -0.81 -7.99
C ALA A 171 -10.58 -2.07 -7.76
N GLN A 172 -9.99 -3.13 -7.20
CA GLN A 172 -10.67 -4.40 -6.91
C GLN A 172 -11.78 -4.26 -5.86
N VAL A 173 -11.64 -3.35 -4.89
CA VAL A 173 -12.59 -3.19 -3.77
C VAL A 173 -13.59 -2.04 -3.92
N GLY A 174 -13.51 -1.24 -4.99
CA GLY A 174 -14.47 -0.15 -5.23
C GLY A 174 -13.89 1.10 -5.88
N GLY A 175 -12.56 1.19 -6.00
CA GLY A 175 -11.83 2.27 -6.64
C GLY A 175 -11.03 3.14 -5.67
N VAL A 176 -10.12 3.94 -6.22
CA VAL A 176 -9.25 4.86 -5.46
C VAL A 176 -10.01 5.94 -4.67
N GLY A 177 -11.29 6.19 -4.99
CA GLY A 177 -12.14 7.14 -4.28
C GLY A 177 -12.50 6.74 -2.84
N ILE A 178 -12.25 5.47 -2.47
CA ILE A 178 -12.50 4.94 -1.13
C ILE A 178 -11.22 4.41 -0.46
N ALA A 179 -10.04 4.62 -1.08
CA ALA A 179 -8.78 4.08 -0.58
C ALA A 179 -8.06 5.14 0.28
N PRO A 180 -7.87 4.91 1.59
CA PRO A 180 -7.14 5.82 2.46
C PRO A 180 -5.62 5.65 2.29
N GLY A 181 -4.88 6.69 2.67
CA GLY A 181 -3.43 6.75 2.55
C GLY A 181 -2.76 7.49 3.70
N ALA A 182 -1.50 7.14 3.94
CA ALA A 182 -0.67 7.83 4.91
C ALA A 182 0.81 7.79 4.51
N ASN A 183 1.48 8.92 4.72
CA ASN A 183 2.93 9.07 4.63
C ASN A 183 3.50 9.21 6.03
N MET A 184 4.28 8.23 6.49
CA MET A 184 4.73 8.15 7.88
C MET A 184 6.27 8.15 7.97
N GLY A 185 6.81 9.11 8.71
CA GLY A 185 8.23 9.19 9.13
C GLY A 185 8.42 8.77 10.60
N ASP A 186 9.60 9.01 11.18
CA ASP A 186 9.93 8.60 12.56
C ASP A 186 9.30 9.49 13.64
N GLY A 187 8.89 10.72 13.30
CA GLY A 187 8.28 11.66 14.25
C GLY A 187 7.10 12.46 13.70
N ALA A 188 6.68 12.18 12.45
CA ALA A 188 5.56 12.86 11.80
C ALA A 188 4.83 11.90 10.87
N ALA A 189 3.54 12.15 10.70
CA ALA A 189 2.69 11.43 9.75
C ALA A 189 1.75 12.41 9.07
N ILE A 190 1.55 12.23 7.76
CA ILE A 190 0.57 12.95 6.94
C ILE A 190 -0.44 11.92 6.46
N PHE A 191 -1.73 12.22 6.63
CA PHE A 191 -2.82 11.35 6.22
C PHE A 191 -3.57 12.03 5.08
N GLU A 192 -3.64 11.35 3.94
CA GLU A 192 -4.17 11.92 2.70
C GLU A 192 -4.91 10.86 1.89
N SER A 193 -5.78 11.28 0.98
CA SER A 193 -6.42 10.37 0.02
C SER A 193 -5.42 9.94 -1.06
N ILE A 194 -5.49 8.69 -1.51
CA ILE A 194 -4.65 8.21 -2.62
C ILE A 194 -4.97 8.94 -3.95
N HIS A 195 -6.24 9.28 -4.17
CA HIS A 195 -6.65 9.95 -5.41
C HIS A 195 -6.09 11.38 -5.52
N GLY A 196 -5.87 11.83 -6.76
CA GLY A 196 -5.48 13.22 -7.06
C GLY A 196 -6.63 14.23 -6.96
N THR A 197 -6.39 15.43 -7.49
CA THR A 197 -7.27 16.61 -7.34
C THR A 197 -8.60 16.55 -8.10
N ALA A 198 -8.74 15.62 -9.06
CA ALA A 198 -9.90 15.45 -9.93
C ALA A 198 -10.57 16.79 -10.38
N PRO A 199 -9.89 17.65 -11.16
CA PRO A 199 -10.34 19.03 -11.44
C PRO A 199 -11.75 19.15 -12.03
N ARG A 200 -12.19 18.11 -12.75
CA ARG A 200 -13.53 18.04 -13.35
C ARG A 200 -14.67 18.00 -12.32
N TYR A 201 -14.38 17.68 -11.06
CA TYR A 201 -15.36 17.56 -9.97
C TYR A 201 -15.32 18.73 -8.98
N ALA A 202 -14.31 19.60 -9.07
CA ALA A 202 -14.13 20.73 -8.18
C ALA A 202 -15.36 21.64 -8.14
N GLY A 203 -15.84 21.94 -6.93
CA GLY A 203 -16.99 22.84 -6.69
C GLY A 203 -18.36 22.28 -7.10
N LYS A 204 -18.47 20.98 -7.46
CA LYS A 204 -19.71 20.39 -7.97
C LYS A 204 -20.48 19.54 -6.97
N ASP A 205 -20.00 19.39 -5.75
CA ASP A 205 -20.62 18.55 -4.70
C ASP A 205 -20.88 17.09 -5.13
N ILE A 206 -19.99 16.51 -5.95
CA ILE A 206 -20.14 15.12 -6.46
C ILE A 206 -18.96 14.20 -6.12
N ALA A 207 -17.92 14.72 -5.47
CA ALA A 207 -16.77 13.92 -5.05
C ALA A 207 -17.17 12.95 -3.92
N ASN A 208 -16.52 11.80 -3.88
CA ASN A 208 -16.66 10.85 -2.77
C ASN A 208 -15.66 11.22 -1.67
N PRO A 209 -16.10 11.66 -0.47
CA PRO A 209 -15.18 12.04 0.60
C PRO A 209 -14.63 10.83 1.38
N SER A 210 -15.04 9.61 1.04
CA SER A 210 -14.71 8.39 1.80
C SER A 210 -13.21 8.18 2.00
N ALA A 211 -12.39 8.33 0.95
CA ALA A 211 -10.94 8.18 1.08
C ALA A 211 -10.35 9.12 2.14
N LEU A 212 -10.74 10.40 2.13
CA LEU A 212 -10.25 11.39 3.09
C LEU A 212 -10.78 11.14 4.51
N ILE A 213 -12.05 10.75 4.65
CA ILE A 213 -12.66 10.35 5.92
C ILE A 213 -11.87 9.16 6.52
N LEU A 214 -11.59 8.15 5.71
CA LEU A 214 -10.84 6.96 6.12
C LEU A 214 -9.37 7.27 6.45
N SER A 215 -8.73 8.19 5.72
CA SER A 215 -7.40 8.71 6.09
C SER A 215 -7.44 9.44 7.44
N GLY A 216 -8.51 10.18 7.72
CA GLY A 216 -8.78 10.72 9.06
C GLY A 216 -8.92 9.61 10.11
N GLY A 217 -9.59 8.51 9.79
CA GLY A 217 -9.65 7.31 10.64
C GLY A 217 -8.27 6.70 10.92
N MET A 218 -7.39 6.62 9.92
CA MET A 218 -6.01 6.19 10.09
C MET A 218 -5.23 7.15 11.02
N MET A 219 -5.44 8.46 10.88
CA MET A 219 -4.83 9.47 11.76
C MET A 219 -5.28 9.28 13.22
N LEU A 220 -6.57 9.09 13.47
CA LEU A 220 -7.10 8.86 14.81
C LEU A 220 -6.48 7.59 15.43
N ARG A 221 -6.35 6.53 14.64
CA ARG A 221 -5.68 5.28 15.09
C ARG A 221 -4.20 5.52 15.40
N PHE A 222 -3.49 6.31 14.59
CA PHE A 222 -2.10 6.70 14.82
C PHE A 222 -1.92 7.51 16.11
N LEU A 223 -2.87 8.39 16.44
CA LEU A 223 -2.89 9.17 17.69
C LEU A 223 -3.31 8.34 18.92
N GLY A 224 -3.68 7.06 18.73
CA GLY A 224 -4.14 6.16 19.80
C GLY A 224 -5.63 6.26 20.12
N TRP A 225 -6.41 7.08 19.40
CA TRP A 225 -7.85 7.25 19.60
C TRP A 225 -8.63 6.16 18.86
N ARG A 226 -8.45 4.91 19.32
CA ARG A 226 -8.94 3.70 18.64
C ARG A 226 -10.45 3.65 18.55
N GLU A 227 -11.16 4.04 19.60
CA GLU A 227 -12.62 4.06 19.66
C GLU A 227 -13.20 5.02 18.62
N ALA A 228 -12.59 6.20 18.46
CA ALA A 228 -13.00 7.18 17.46
C ALA A 228 -12.73 6.68 16.03
N ALA A 229 -11.58 6.05 15.80
CA ALA A 229 -11.25 5.44 14.50
C ALA A 229 -12.24 4.31 14.15
N ASP A 230 -12.57 3.44 15.11
CA ASP A 230 -13.51 2.33 14.95
C ASP A 230 -14.94 2.84 14.69
N ALA A 231 -15.36 3.90 15.39
CA ALA A 231 -16.67 4.53 15.17
C ALA A 231 -16.79 5.10 13.75
N LEU A 232 -15.74 5.77 13.26
CA LEU A 232 -15.67 6.30 11.89
C LEU A 232 -15.76 5.17 10.85
N TRP A 233 -14.99 4.09 11.03
CA TRP A 233 -15.04 2.91 10.14
C TRP A 233 -16.43 2.27 10.09
N LYS A 234 -17.03 2.03 11.27
CA LYS A 234 -18.38 1.46 11.39
C LYS A 234 -19.45 2.38 10.80
N GLY A 235 -19.36 3.69 11.06
CA GLY A 235 -20.30 4.68 10.57
C GLY A 235 -20.33 4.76 9.04
N LEU A 236 -19.16 4.89 8.41
CA LEU A 236 -19.04 4.88 6.95
C LEU A 236 -19.56 3.56 6.35
N GLY A 237 -19.15 2.42 6.92
CA GLY A 237 -19.60 1.11 6.48
C GLY A 237 -21.12 0.94 6.58
N ALA A 238 -21.75 1.44 7.65
CA ALA A 238 -23.20 1.38 7.84
C ALA A 238 -23.96 2.22 6.80
N VAL A 239 -23.45 3.39 6.42
CA VAL A 239 -24.06 4.24 5.38
C VAL A 239 -24.00 3.55 4.02
N ILE A 240 -22.84 2.99 3.66
CA ILE A 240 -22.65 2.25 2.40
C ILE A 240 -23.52 0.98 2.39
N ALA A 241 -23.61 0.24 3.50
CA ALA A 241 -24.44 -0.97 3.61
C ALA A 241 -25.94 -0.69 3.42
N ARG A 242 -26.40 0.52 3.75
CA ARG A 242 -27.77 1.01 3.46
C ARG A 242 -27.95 1.49 2.01
N LYS A 243 -26.94 1.28 1.16
CA LYS A 243 -26.91 1.73 -0.25
C LYS A 243 -27.06 3.25 -0.41
N THR A 244 -26.74 4.01 0.63
CA THR A 244 -26.64 5.47 0.54
C THR A 244 -25.20 5.81 0.22
N VAL A 245 -24.92 6.25 -1.01
CA VAL A 245 -23.54 6.38 -1.53
C VAL A 245 -23.42 7.58 -2.45
N THR A 246 -22.19 7.99 -2.79
CA THR A 246 -21.94 9.00 -3.82
C THR A 246 -22.03 8.45 -5.24
N ARG A 247 -22.04 9.34 -6.23
CA ARG A 247 -22.31 9.02 -7.65
C ARG A 247 -21.39 7.96 -8.26
N ASP A 248 -20.13 7.90 -7.83
CA ASP A 248 -19.14 6.93 -8.28
C ASP A 248 -19.51 5.50 -7.89
N LEU A 249 -19.94 5.29 -6.64
CA LEU A 249 -20.36 3.97 -6.13
C LEU A 249 -21.78 3.62 -6.58
N ALA A 250 -22.69 4.60 -6.71
CA ALA A 250 -24.07 4.36 -7.12
C ALA A 250 -24.19 3.62 -8.47
N ARG A 251 -23.19 3.77 -9.35
CA ARG A 251 -23.14 3.06 -10.65
C ARG A 251 -22.93 1.55 -10.52
N ARG A 252 -22.45 1.09 -9.36
CA ARG A 252 -22.09 -0.31 -9.08
C ARG A 252 -23.00 -0.96 -8.04
N VAL A 253 -23.88 -0.18 -7.41
CA VAL A 253 -24.77 -0.62 -6.33
C VAL A 253 -26.21 -0.51 -6.80
N GLU A 254 -26.85 -1.64 -7.05
CA GLU A 254 -28.26 -1.69 -7.46
C GLU A 254 -29.18 -1.17 -6.34
N GLY A 255 -30.07 -0.24 -6.70
CA GLY A 255 -30.99 0.40 -5.75
C GLY A 255 -30.32 1.46 -4.86
N ALA A 256 -29.15 1.97 -5.25
CA ALA A 256 -28.46 3.00 -4.51
C ALA A 256 -29.21 4.34 -4.48
N THR A 257 -29.19 4.99 -3.32
CA THR A 257 -29.52 6.41 -3.17
C THR A 257 -28.24 7.21 -3.35
N ALA A 258 -28.14 7.97 -4.44
CA ALA A 258 -26.97 8.79 -4.74
C ALA A 258 -27.06 10.15 -4.00
N LEU A 259 -26.07 10.43 -3.15
CA LEU A 259 -25.91 11.71 -2.46
C LEU A 259 -24.78 12.55 -3.07
N GLY A 260 -24.86 13.87 -2.83
CA GLY A 260 -23.73 14.78 -3.01
C GLY A 260 -22.67 14.59 -1.92
N CYS A 261 -21.51 15.23 -2.08
CA CYS A 261 -20.37 15.12 -1.16
C CYS A 261 -20.74 15.57 0.27
N ALA A 262 -21.39 16.74 0.40
CA ALA A 262 -21.79 17.29 1.69
C ALA A 262 -22.82 16.40 2.40
N ALA A 263 -23.92 16.06 1.70
CA ALA A 263 -24.98 15.23 2.25
C ALA A 263 -24.49 13.81 2.63
N PHE A 264 -23.53 13.25 1.87
CA PHE A 264 -22.90 11.99 2.24
C PHE A 264 -22.06 12.12 3.52
N GLY A 265 -21.30 13.21 3.67
CA GLY A 265 -20.56 13.51 4.90
C GLY A 265 -21.47 13.61 6.13
N GLU A 266 -22.59 14.33 6.03
CA GLU A 266 -23.61 14.44 7.09
C GLU A 266 -24.23 13.08 7.45
N ALA A 267 -24.49 12.24 6.45
CA ALA A 267 -25.00 10.88 6.67
C ALA A 267 -24.00 10.02 7.45
N VAL A 268 -22.70 10.13 7.13
CA VAL A 268 -21.62 9.45 7.85
C VAL A 268 -21.51 9.98 9.27
N GLU A 269 -21.49 11.29 9.47
CA GLU A 269 -21.45 11.92 10.80
C GLU A 269 -22.59 11.39 11.70
N LYS A 270 -23.83 11.40 11.20
CA LYS A 270 -24.99 10.87 11.94
C LYS A 270 -24.82 9.39 12.29
N ALA A 271 -24.25 8.59 11.38
CA ALA A 271 -23.98 7.18 11.63
C ALA A 271 -22.91 6.98 12.71
N VAL A 272 -21.85 7.78 12.71
CA VAL A 272 -20.80 7.77 13.74
C VAL A 272 -21.37 8.14 15.11
N LEU A 273 -22.14 9.24 15.20
CA LEU A 273 -22.70 9.73 16.46
C LEU A 273 -23.75 8.77 17.05
N SER A 274 -24.55 8.12 16.20
CA SER A 274 -25.54 7.13 16.66
C SER A 274 -24.91 5.82 17.14
N ALA A 275 -23.75 5.43 16.58
CA ALA A 275 -23.00 4.28 17.08
C ALA A 275 -22.41 4.53 18.48
N GLY A 276 -22.08 5.78 18.81
CA GLY A 276 -21.58 6.18 20.12
C GLY A 276 -22.66 6.26 21.23
N GLN A 277 -23.94 6.30 20.86
CA GLN A 277 -25.07 6.38 21.80
C GLN A 277 -25.70 5.00 22.13
N GLY A 278 -25.11 3.91 21.63
CA GLY A 278 -25.68 2.56 21.68
C GLY A 278 -24.78 1.50 22.35
N ALA A 279 -23.92 1.87 23.29
CA ALA A 279 -23.18 0.92 24.12
C ALA A 279 -23.53 1.15 25.61
N PRO A 280 -24.24 0.20 26.28
CA PRO A 280 -24.12 0.07 27.74
C PRO A 280 -22.71 -0.38 28.13
#